data_AF-A0A0D7CMX1-F1
#
_entry.id   AF-A0A0D7CMX1-F1
#
_cell.length_a   1.000
_cell.length_b   1.000
_cell.length_c   1.000
_cell.angle_alpha   90.00
_cell.angle_beta   90.00
_cell.angle_gamma   90.00
#
_symmetry.space_group_name_H-M   'P 1'
#
loop_
_entity.id
_entity.type
_entity.pdbx_description
1 polymer ?
#
loop_
_entity_poly.entity_id
_entity_poly.type
_entity_poly.pdbx_seq_one_letter_code
_entity_poly.pdbx_strand_id
1 'polypeptide(L)' 'MDQSMWTVPALASFLGKPVSWVYDNHEKQAIPSFRVGQQLRFWPSEIKTWLEDNCREQEAA' A
#
# COMPACT_ATOMS: atom_id res chain seq x y z
N MET A 1 -19.78 3.83 0.46
CA MET A 1 -19.63 2.37 0.27
C MET A 1 -18.50 1.93 1.17
N ASP A 2 -18.77 1.04 2.13
CA ASP A 2 -17.72 0.47 2.99
C ASP A 2 -16.80 -0.42 2.14
N GLN A 3 -15.66 0.12 1.72
CA GLN A 3 -14.61 -0.69 1.13
C GLN A 3 -13.95 -1.49 2.25
N SER A 4 -13.94 -2.81 2.18
CA SER A 4 -13.21 -3.60 3.18
C SER A 4 -11.71 -3.33 3.10
N MET A 5 -11.02 -3.34 4.24
CA MET A 5 -9.57 -3.23 4.27
C MET A 5 -8.91 -4.37 3.49
N TRP A 6 -7.87 -4.06 2.73
CA TRP A 6 -7.09 -5.03 1.99
C TRP A 6 -6.10 -5.78 2.88
N THR A 7 -5.83 -7.03 2.50
CA THR A 7 -4.74 -7.86 3.02
C THR A 7 -3.45 -7.59 2.24
N VAL A 8 -2.32 -8.11 2.72
CA VAL A 8 -1.04 -8.03 2.00
C VAL A 8 -1.13 -8.62 0.58
N PRO A 9 -1.71 -9.82 0.34
CA PRO A 9 -1.86 -10.33 -1.03
C PRO A 9 -2.72 -9.45 -1.94
N ALA A 10 -3.80 -8.85 -1.41
CA ALA A 10 -4.65 -7.96 -2.19
C ALA A 10 -3.90 -6.68 -2.59
N LEU A 11 -3.15 -6.08 -1.66
CA LEU A 11 -2.30 -4.92 -1.96
C LEU A 11 -1.21 -5.29 -2.98
N ALA A 12 -0.52 -6.40 -2.78
CA ALA A 12 0.53 -6.88 -3.67
C ALA A 12 0.01 -7.07 -5.11
N SER A 13 -1.16 -7.70 -5.24
CA SER A 13 -1.85 -7.85 -6.52
C SER A 13 -2.23 -6.51 -7.13
N PHE A 14 -2.71 -5.57 -6.33
CA PHE A 14 -3.08 -4.23 -6.81
C PHE A 14 -1.87 -3.43 -7.31
N LEU A 15 -0.74 -3.51 -6.61
CA LEU A 15 0.50 -2.80 -6.97
C LEU A 15 1.30 -3.51 -8.07
N GLY A 16 0.91 -4.73 -8.48
CA GLY A 16 1.69 -5.55 -9.41
C GLY A 16 3.06 -5.96 -8.84
N LYS A 17 3.15 -6.20 -7.53
CA LYS A 17 4.39 -6.56 -6.83
C LYS A 17 4.28 -7.92 -6.14
N PRO A 18 5.39 -8.63 -5.89
CA PRO A 18 5.38 -9.82 -5.04
C PRO A 18 4.95 -9.48 -3.60
N VAL A 19 4.36 -10.44 -2.89
CA VAL A 19 3.97 -10.30 -1.47
C VAL A 19 5.18 -9.97 -0.58
N SER A 20 6.34 -10.58 -0.85
CA SER A 20 7.59 -10.30 -0.12
C SER A 20 7.99 -8.83 -0.23
N TRP A 21 7.82 -8.22 -1.40
CA TRP A 21 8.12 -6.80 -1.61
C TRP A 21 7.31 -5.92 -0.66
N VAL A 22 6.02 -6.24 -0.43
CA VAL A 22 5.20 -5.46 0.50
C VAL A 22 5.73 -5.57 1.92
N TYR A 23 6.10 -6.76 2.40
CA TYR A 23 6.70 -6.93 3.73
C TYR A 23 8.05 -6.19 3.85
N ASP A 24 8.89 -6.26 2.82
CA ASP A 24 10.22 -5.64 2.85
C ASP A 24 10.18 -4.11 2.76
N ASN A 25 9.09 -3.54 2.26
CA ASN A 25 9.00 -2.12 1.90
C ASN A 25 7.90 -1.33 2.61
N HIS A 26 6.93 -1.96 3.30
CA HIS A 26 5.83 -1.19 3.89
C HIS A 26 6.32 -0.11 4.88
N GLU A 27 7.33 -0.41 5.69
CA GLU A 27 7.92 0.58 6.60
C GLU A 27 8.85 1.55 5.88
N LYS A 28 9.70 1.03 4.97
CA LYS A 28 10.70 1.83 4.23
C LYS A 28 10.08 2.89 3.33
N GLN A 29 8.95 2.55 2.71
CA GLN A 29 8.20 3.42 1.79
C GLN A 29 7.06 4.17 2.50
N ALA A 30 6.97 4.02 3.84
CA ALA A 30 5.90 4.58 4.65
C ALA A 30 4.49 4.31 4.07
N ILE A 31 4.25 3.08 3.60
CA ILE A 31 2.96 2.68 3.02
C ILE A 31 1.90 2.74 4.13
N PRO A 32 0.79 3.49 3.94
CA PRO A 32 -0.26 3.60 4.95
C PRO A 32 -0.82 2.23 5.31
N SER A 33 -0.57 1.79 6.54
CA SER A 33 -0.88 0.43 6.97
C SER A 33 -1.30 0.37 8.43
N PHE A 34 -2.19 -0.57 8.72
CA PHE A 34 -2.69 -0.86 10.06
C PHE A 34 -2.19 -2.24 10.45
N ARG A 35 -1.67 -2.35 11.67
CA ARG A 35 -1.34 -3.64 12.27
C ARG A 35 -2.55 -4.10 13.10
N VAL A 36 -3.25 -5.12 12.60
CA VAL A 36 -4.41 -5.74 13.26
C VAL A 36 -3.97 -7.13 13.74
N GLY A 37 -3.63 -7.21 15.03
CA GLY A 37 -2.92 -8.37 15.57
C GLY A 37 -1.56 -8.53 14.89
N GLN A 38 -1.31 -9.71 14.32
CA GLN A 38 -0.06 -10.01 13.60
C GLN A 38 -0.13 -9.72 12.09
N GLN A 39 -1.26 -9.22 11.59
CA GLN A 39 -1.47 -9.04 10.16
C GLN A 39 -1.54 -7.56 9.78
N LEU A 40 -0.98 -7.23 8.62
CA LEU A 40 -1.14 -5.91 8.01
C LEU A 40 -2.49 -5.81 7.29
N ARG A 41 -3.05 -4.62 7.35
CA ARG A 41 -4.27 -4.21 6.66
C ARG A 41 -4.10 -2.82 6.06
N PHE A 42 -4.79 -2.56 4.95
CA PHE A 42 -4.63 -1.33 4.18
C PHE A 42 -5.98 -0.79 3.75
N TRP A 43 -6.22 0.51 3.94
CA TRP A 43 -7.39 1.15 3.34
C TRP A 43 -7.13 1.44 1.87
N PRO A 44 -7.98 0.99 0.94
CA PRO A 44 -7.75 1.21 -0.49
C PRO A 44 -7.67 2.70 -0.86
N SER A 45 -8.42 3.56 -0.17
CA SER A 45 -8.38 5.01 -0.35
C SER A 45 -7.02 5.60 0.01
N GLU A 46 -6.46 5.24 1.17
CA GLU A 46 -5.17 5.75 1.62
C GLU A 46 -4.02 5.28 0.73
N ILE A 47 -4.08 4.03 0.24
CA ILE A 47 -3.09 3.52 -0.71
C ILE A 47 -3.10 4.32 -2.02
N LYS A 48 -4.28 4.67 -2.53
CA LYS A 48 -4.38 5.49 -3.75
C LYS A 48 -3.80 6.88 -3.52
N THR A 49 -4.14 7.53 -2.42
CA THR A 49 -3.57 8.84 -2.05
C THR A 49 -2.06 8.76 -1.92
N TRP A 50 -1.52 7.73 -1.27
CA TRP A 50 -0.08 7.54 -1.15
C TRP A 50 0.62 7.39 -2.50
N LEU A 51 0.04 6.64 -3.45
CA LEU A 51 0.59 6.52 -4.81
C LEU A 51 0.67 7.88 -5.52
N GLU A 52 -0.37 8.69 -5.39
CA GLU A 52 -0.43 10.03 -5.98
C GLU A 52 0.63 10.96 -5.40
N ASP A 53 0.78 10.95 -4.08
CA ASP A 53 1.66 11.89 -3.36
C ASP A 53 3.14 11.48 -3.43
N ASN A 54 3.44 10.18 -3.45
CA ASN A 54 4.81 9.67 -3.22
C ASN A 54 5.40 8.89 -4.40
N CYS A 55 4.57 8.37 -5.32
CA CYS A 55 5.03 7.51 -6.41
C CYS A 55 4.84 8.12 -7.79
N ARG A 56 4.12 9.25 -7.90
CA ARG A 56 3.97 9.99 -9.15
C ARG A 56 5.33 10.54 -9.56
N GLU A 57 5.85 10.07 -10.69
CA GLU A 57 7.03 10.66 -11.30
C GLU A 57 6.73 12.14 -11.60
N GLN A 58 7.52 13.04 -11.03
CA GLN A 58 7.50 14.44 -11.45
C GLN A 58 8.32 14.51 -12.73
N GLU A 59 7.69 14.87 -13.85
CA GLU A 59 8.43 15.39 -15.00
C GLU A 59 9.19 16.62 -14.50
N ALA A 60 10.51 16.50 -14.41
CA ALA A 60 11.37 17.64 -14.15
C ALA A 60 11.13 18.67 -15.25
N ALA A 61 10.56 19.81 -14.88
CA ALA A 61 10.45 20.98 -15.73
C ALA A 61 11.83 21.58 -16.05
#